data_AF-A0A5E4BXP4-F1
#
_entry.id   AF-A0A5E4BXP4-F1
#
_cell.length_a   1.000
_cell.length_b   1.000
_cell.length_c   1.000
_cell.angle_alpha   90.00
_cell.angle_beta   90.00
_cell.angle_gamma   90.00
#
_symmetry.space_group_name_H-M   'P 1'
#
loop_
_entity.id
_entity.type
_entity.pdbx_description
1 polymer ?
#
loop_
_entity_poly.entity_id
_entity_poly.type
_entity_poly.pdbx_seq_one_letter_code
_entity_poly.pdbx_strand_id
1 'polypeptide(L)'
;KRLKEKRKTFIISVSEDTLYTLLDDLLSEEVVNQEEAENVKKKNATTKDKARDLIDSVIPKGSCASQKLINYICKRDSSLAYKLGFSS
;
A
#
# COMPACT_ATOMS: atom_id res chain seq x y z
N LYS A 1 -6.68 6.55 -10.50
CA LYS A 1 -6.27 5.84 -11.74
C LYS A 1 -4.89 5.21 -11.60
N ARG A 2 -3.82 5.99 -11.39
CA ARG A 2 -2.42 5.51 -11.28
C ARG A 2 -2.20 4.31 -10.35
N LEU A 3 -2.75 4.33 -9.13
CA LEU A 3 -2.57 3.23 -8.17
C LEU A 3 -3.21 1.92 -8.64
N LYS A 4 -4.42 1.98 -9.23
CA LYS A 4 -5.14 0.81 -9.75
C LYS A 4 -4.39 0.14 -10.90
N GLU A 5 -3.73 0.94 -11.75
CA GLU A 5 -2.93 0.45 -12.88
C GLU A 5 -1.63 -0.20 -12.40
N LYS A 6 -1.02 0.33 -11.34
CA LYS A 6 0.23 -0.18 -10.75
C LYS A 6 0.02 -1.26 -9.68
N ARG A 7 -1.23 -1.63 -9.39
CA ARG A 7 -1.61 -2.65 -8.39
C ARG A 7 -0.84 -3.96 -8.58
N LYS A 8 -0.77 -4.49 -9.81
CA LYS A 8 -0.08 -5.76 -10.08
C LYS A 8 1.41 -5.66 -9.77
N THR A 9 2.06 -4.59 -10.21
CA THR A 9 3.49 -4.35 -9.97
C THR A 9 3.78 -4.18 -8.48
N PHE A 10 2.91 -3.46 -7.75
CA PHE A 10 3.04 -3.28 -6.30
C PHE A 10 2.98 -4.62 -5.58
N ILE A 11 1.97 -5.44 -5.85
CA ILE A 11 1.78 -6.75 -5.21
C ILE A 11 3.00 -7.67 -5.40
N ILE A 12 3.66 -7.62 -6.55
CA ILE A 12 4.80 -8.49 -6.87
C ILE A 12 6.11 -7.92 -6.31
N SER A 13 6.23 -6.59 -6.19
CA SER A 13 7.50 -5.92 -5.90
C SER A 13 7.65 -5.45 -4.47
N VAL A 14 6.56 -5.32 -3.71
CA VAL A 14 6.60 -4.82 -2.33
C VAL A 14 7.15 -5.89 -1.39
N SER A 15 8.10 -5.47 -0.56
CA SER A 15 8.62 -6.29 0.54
C SER A 15 7.66 -6.31 1.71
N GLU A 16 7.71 -7.36 2.53
CA GLU A 16 6.84 -7.46 3.71
C GLU A 16 7.09 -6.32 4.72
N ASP A 17 8.35 -5.95 4.91
CA ASP A 17 8.73 -4.83 5.80
C ASP A 17 8.15 -3.48 5.32
N THR A 18 8.32 -3.16 4.03
CA THR A 18 7.72 -1.98 3.40
C THR A 18 6.20 -2.02 3.56
N LEU A 19 5.56 -3.18 3.40
CA LEU A 19 4.12 -3.31 3.53
C LEU A 19 3.62 -2.99 4.94
N TYR A 20 4.25 -3.53 5.98
CA TYR A 20 3.85 -3.22 7.35
C TYR A 20 4.06 -1.76 7.67
N THR A 21 5.20 -1.19 7.26
CA THR A 21 5.49 0.23 7.44
C THR A 21 4.45 1.12 6.75
N LEU A 22 4.09 0.80 5.51
CA LEU A 22 3.02 1.52 4.78
C LEU A 22 1.68 1.37 5.47
N LEU A 23 1.38 0.20 6.02
CA LEU A 23 0.12 -0.04 6.70
C LEU A 23 0.01 0.77 8.00
N ASP A 24 1.09 0.86 8.78
CA ASP A 24 1.13 1.69 9.99
C ASP A 24 1.06 3.19 9.65
N ASP A 25 1.71 3.63 8.56
CA ASP A 25 1.58 5.01 8.05
C ASP A 25 0.13 5.34 7.64
N LEU A 26 -0.53 4.43 6.92
CA LEU A 26 -1.92 4.60 6.50
C LEU A 26 -2.90 4.58 7.69
N LEU A 27 -2.59 3.80 8.73
CA LEU A 27 -3.36 3.76 9.97
C LEU A 27 -3.21 5.08 10.74
N SER A 28 -1.98 5.60 10.84
CA SER A 28 -1.71 6.88 11.49
C SER A 28 -2.39 8.07 10.80
N GLU A 29 -2.58 7.98 9.49
CA GLU A 29 -3.26 9.00 8.68
C GLU A 29 -4.77 8.81 8.58
N GLU A 30 -5.32 7.87 9.37
CA GLU A 30 -6.74 7.46 9.40
C GLU A 30 -7.28 7.06 8.02
N VAL A 31 -6.40 6.61 7.12
CA VAL A 31 -6.81 6.08 5.82
C VAL A 31 -7.41 4.70 6.02
N VAL A 32 -6.75 3.84 6.78
CA VAL A 32 -7.30 2.54 7.18
C VAL A 32 -7.59 2.55 8.67
N ASN A 33 -8.65 1.87 9.09
CA ASN A 33 -8.94 1.71 10.52
C ASN A 33 -8.09 0.57 11.12
N GLN A 34 -8.04 0.51 12.46
CA GLN A 34 -7.26 -0.52 13.17
C GLN A 34 -7.71 -1.94 12.79
N GLU A 35 -9.00 -2.15 12.59
CA GLU A 35 -9.56 -3.47 12.25
C GLU A 35 -9.15 -3.92 10.84
N GLU A 36 -9.20 -3.02 9.85
CA GLU A 36 -8.75 -3.22 8.48
C GLU A 36 -7.26 -3.54 8.47
N ALA A 37 -6.45 -2.77 9.21
CA ALA A 37 -5.02 -3.00 9.31
C ALA A 37 -4.72 -4.37 9.93
N GLU A 38 -5.32 -4.71 11.05
CA GLU A 38 -5.16 -6.03 11.69
C GLU A 38 -5.62 -7.17 10.78
N ASN A 39 -6.72 -6.99 10.04
CA ASN A 39 -7.17 -7.96 9.06
C ASN A 39 -6.13 -8.15 7.95
N VAL A 40 -5.57 -7.07 7.39
CA VAL A 40 -4.51 -7.18 6.38
C VAL A 40 -3.31 -7.95 6.96
N LYS A 41 -2.88 -7.66 8.19
CA LYS A 41 -1.74 -8.33 8.85
C LYS A 41 -2.01 -9.81 9.14
N LYS A 42 -3.19 -10.16 9.65
CA LYS A 42 -3.53 -11.50 10.18
C LYS A 42 -4.18 -12.45 9.17
N LYS A 43 -5.00 -11.92 8.26
CA LYS A 43 -5.84 -12.75 7.37
C LYS A 43 -5.06 -13.39 6.22
N ASN A 44 -3.95 -12.78 5.81
CA ASN A 44 -3.22 -13.16 4.61
C ASN A 44 -1.93 -13.93 4.96
N ALA A 45 -1.80 -15.13 4.40
CA ALA A 45 -0.62 -15.98 4.60
C ALA A 45 0.61 -15.49 3.81
N THR A 46 0.42 -14.81 2.68
CA THR A 46 1.52 -14.35 1.82
C THR A 46 1.60 -12.83 1.75
N THR A 47 2.82 -12.29 1.59
CA THR A 47 3.06 -10.86 1.36
C THR A 47 2.27 -10.31 0.18
N LYS A 48 2.07 -11.11 -0.86
CA LYS A 48 1.31 -10.72 -2.06
C LYS A 48 -0.17 -10.52 -1.76
N ASP A 49 -0.77 -11.40 -0.96
CA ASP A 49 -2.17 -11.27 -0.58
C ASP A 49 -2.37 -10.09 0.37
N LYS A 50 -1.44 -9.87 1.32
CA LYS A 50 -1.40 -8.66 2.15
C LYS A 50 -1.36 -7.38 1.30
N ALA A 51 -0.50 -7.36 0.28
CA ALA A 51 -0.35 -6.21 -0.61
C ALA A 51 -1.60 -5.93 -1.43
N ARG A 52 -2.30 -7.00 -1.83
CA ARG A 52 -3.57 -6.92 -2.54
C ARG A 52 -4.62 -6.26 -1.65
N ASP A 53 -4.78 -6.75 -0.42
CA ASP A 53 -5.79 -6.24 0.50
C ASP A 53 -5.51 -4.79 0.92
N LEU A 54 -4.24 -4.42 1.13
CA LEU A 54 -3.86 -3.03 1.41
C LEU A 54 -4.24 -2.08 0.26
N ILE A 55 -3.94 -2.44 -0.99
CA ILE A 55 -4.36 -1.61 -2.14
C ILE A 55 -5.89 -1.60 -2.29
N ASP A 56 -6.54 -2.74 -2.09
CA ASP A 56 -7.99 -2.86 -2.25
C ASP A 56 -8.76 -2.15 -1.12
N SER A 57 -8.16 -1.91 0.05
CA SER A 57 -8.74 -1.03 1.07
C SER A 57 -8.55 0.46 0.73
N VAL A 58 -7.45 0.83 0.08
CA VAL A 58 -7.11 2.23 -0.25
C VAL A 58 -7.83 2.75 -1.50
N ILE A 59 -7.99 1.93 -2.55
CA ILE A 59 -8.67 2.32 -3.80
C ILE A 59 -10.09 2.86 -3.59
N PRO A 60 -10.99 2.19 -2.85
CA PRO A 60 -12.38 2.64 -2.68
C PRO A 60 -12.51 3.91 -1.83
N LYS A 61 -11.50 4.22 -1.00
CA LYS A 61 -11.47 5.43 -0.16
C LYS A 61 -11.19 6.72 -0.95
N GLY A 62 -10.87 6.60 -2.24
CA GLY A 62 -10.78 7.72 -3.16
C GLY A 62 -9.37 8.18 -3.49
N SER A 63 -9.27 9.31 -4.20
CA SER A 63 -8.02 9.85 -4.73
C SER A 63 -7.07 10.32 -3.62
N CYS A 64 -7.60 10.89 -2.53
CA CYS A 64 -6.80 11.38 -1.40
C CYS A 64 -6.00 10.23 -0.75
N ALA A 65 -6.69 9.13 -0.41
CA ALA A 65 -6.06 7.93 0.13
C ALA A 65 -5.00 7.35 -0.82
N SER A 66 -5.33 7.30 -2.13
CA SER A 66 -4.38 6.83 -3.15
C SER A 66 -3.13 7.70 -3.23
N GLN A 67 -3.26 9.02 -3.13
CA GLN A 67 -2.12 9.95 -3.12
C GLN A 67 -1.27 9.79 -1.87
N LYS A 68 -1.89 9.65 -0.69
CA LYS A 68 -1.16 9.39 0.56
C LYS A 68 -0.32 8.12 0.43
N LEU A 69 -0.90 7.00 -0.01
CA LEU A 69 -0.15 5.75 -0.22
C LEU A 69 1.03 5.94 -1.17
N ILE A 70 0.85 6.62 -2.31
CA ILE A 70 1.94 6.90 -3.25
C ILE A 70 3.06 7.71 -2.58
N ASN A 71 2.71 8.74 -1.82
CA ASN A 71 3.67 9.57 -1.09
C ASN A 71 4.47 8.76 -0.06
N TYR A 72 3.81 7.87 0.68
CA TYR A 72 4.50 6.98 1.63
C TYR A 72 5.39 5.97 0.92
N ILE A 73 4.95 5.41 -0.22
CA ILE A 73 5.80 4.53 -1.04
C ILE A 73 7.08 5.28 -1.45
N CYS A 74 6.96 6.51 -1.95
CA CYS A 74 8.14 7.32 -2.30
C CYS A 74 9.04 7.64 -1.11
N LYS A 75 8.48 7.87 0.08
CA LYS A 75 9.24 8.17 1.31
C LYS A 75 9.94 6.95 1.91
N ARG A 76 9.26 5.80 1.92
CA ARG A 76 9.74 4.57 2.59
C ARG A 76 10.58 3.71 1.67
N ASP A 77 10.23 3.63 0.39
CA ASP A 77 10.86 2.72 -0.56
C ASP A 77 10.94 3.36 -1.96
N SER A 78 12.00 4.14 -2.16
CA SER A 78 12.29 4.82 -3.42
C SER A 78 12.52 3.84 -4.58
N SER A 79 13.03 2.64 -4.30
CA SER A 79 13.20 1.57 -5.30
C SER A 79 11.85 1.04 -5.78
N LEU A 80 10.93 0.79 -4.86
CA LEU A 80 9.56 0.43 -5.17
C LEU A 80 8.83 1.57 -5.91
N ALA A 81 9.00 2.81 -5.47
CA ALA A 81 8.43 3.98 -6.12
C ALA A 81 8.92 4.13 -7.57
N TYR A 82 10.21 3.87 -7.83
CA TYR A 82 10.79 3.86 -9.16
C TYR A 82 10.20 2.74 -10.02
N LYS A 83 10.12 1.50 -9.50
CA LYS A 83 9.47 0.36 -10.19
C LYS A 83 8.02 0.63 -10.56
N LEU A 84 7.30 1.39 -9.72
CA LEU A 84 5.91 1.75 -9.96
C LEU A 84 5.76 2.96 -10.87
N GLY A 85 6.84 3.69 -11.17
CA GLY A 85 6.80 4.94 -11.93
C GLY A 85 6.06 6.05 -11.16
N PHE A 86 6.19 6.06 -9.83
CA PHE A 86 5.71 7.13 -8.97
C PHE A 86 6.77 8.21 -8.73
N SER A 87 8.03 7.79 -8.66
CA SER A 87 9.19 8.68 -8.66
C SER A 87 9.80 8.72 -10.05
N SER A 88 10.16 9.92 -10.53
CA SER A 88 10.98 10.16 -11.72
C SER A 88 12.38 10.58 -11.30
#